data_AF-A0A0K0D0Z6-F1
#
_entry.id   AF-A0A0K0D0Z6-F1
#
_cell.length_a   1.000
_cell.length_b   1.000
_cell.length_c   1.000
_cell.angle_alpha   90.00
_cell.angle_beta   90.00
_cell.angle_gamma   90.00
#
_symmetry.space_group_name_H-M   'P 1'
#
loop_
_entity.id
_entity.type
_entity.pdbx_description
1 polymer ?
#
loop_
_entity_poly.entity_id
_entity_poly.type
_entity_poly.pdbx_seq_one_letter_code
_entity_poly.pdbx_strand_id
1 'polypeptide(L)'
;MLKEGILQYACPGLSQWAFMLENNVVPGDVVELRIEFYGRVLEDKRGLYISTHVDAFGNKTQSAVTQFEATHAREMFPCFDEPNFKATFQVLYA
;
A
#
# COMPACT_ATOMS: atom_id res chain seq x y z
N MET A 1 -12.66 19.14 -2.01
CA MET A 1 -11.61 19.84 -2.79
C MET A 1 -10.43 18.90 -2.84
N LEU A 2 -10.05 18.44 -4.03
CA LEU A 2 -8.88 17.59 -4.24
C LEU A 2 -7.66 18.40 -3.79
N LYS A 3 -6.93 17.94 -2.78
CA LYS A 3 -5.72 18.62 -2.30
C LYS A 3 -4.55 17.71 -2.66
N GLU A 4 -3.83 18.05 -3.72
CA GLU A 4 -2.62 17.33 -4.08
C GLU A 4 -1.55 17.63 -3.01
N GLY A 5 -1.27 16.63 -2.16
CA GLY A 5 -0.20 16.72 -1.18
C GLY A 5 1.14 16.44 -1.85
N ILE A 6 2.09 17.36 -1.72
CA ILE A 6 3.47 17.11 -2.14
C ILE A 6 4.12 16.22 -1.07
N LEU A 7 4.64 15.05 -1.46
CA LEU A 7 5.43 14.19 -0.56
C LEU A 7 6.68 14.97 -0.13
N GLN A 8 6.82 15.26 1.17
CA GLN A 8 7.91 16.10 1.64
C GLN A 8 8.96 15.34 2.45
N TYR A 9 8.54 14.33 3.23
CA TYR A 9 9.48 13.56 4.05
C TYR A 9 9.11 12.08 4.10
N ALA A 10 10.06 11.22 3.77
CA ALA A 10 10.06 9.84 4.21
C ALA A 10 10.76 9.76 5.57
N CYS A 11 10.18 9.03 6.52
CA CYS A 11 10.82 8.70 7.80
C CYS A 11 11.14 7.20 7.80
N PRO A 12 12.32 6.78 7.31
CA PRO A 12 12.63 5.37 7.11
C PRO A 12 12.64 4.57 8.41
N GLY A 13 13.02 5.19 9.54
CA GLY A 13 13.04 4.54 10.85
C GLY A 13 11.64 4.20 11.40
N LEU A 14 10.59 4.80 10.84
CA LEU A 14 9.20 4.57 11.26
C LEU A 14 8.36 3.89 10.17
N SER A 15 8.93 3.65 8.97
CA SER A 15 8.19 3.20 7.80
C SER A 15 6.94 4.06 7.53
N GLN A 16 7.12 5.37 7.61
CA GLN A 16 6.06 6.37 7.48
C GLN A 16 6.43 7.47 6.50
N TRP A 17 5.40 8.03 5.86
CA TRP A 17 5.50 9.21 5.00
C TRP A 17 4.71 10.37 5.63
N ALA A 18 5.23 11.59 5.47
CA ALA A 18 4.56 12.81 5.88
C ALA A 18 4.31 13.71 4.67
N PHE A 19 3.07 14.19 4.58
CA PHE A 19 2.60 15.10 3.54
C PHE A 19 2.27 16.44 4.18
N MET A 20 2.83 17.52 3.63
CA MET A 20 2.43 18.87 4.01
C MET A 20 1.31 19.31 3.08
N LEU A 21 0.23 19.81 3.67
CA LEU A 21 -0.90 20.37 2.93
C LEU A 21 -0.75 21.89 2.90
N GLU A 22 -1.13 22.51 1.79
CA GLU A 22 -1.06 23.98 1.64
C GLU A 22 -1.92 24.73 2.67
N ASN A 23 -3.00 24.09 3.10
CA ASN A 23 -3.97 24.66 4.03
C ASN A 23 -4.12 23.76 5.25
N ASN A 24 -4.32 24.38 6.40
CA ASN A 24 -4.67 23.68 7.63
C ASN A 24 -5.94 22.84 7.43
N VAL A 25 -5.96 21.66 8.06
CA VAL A 25 -7.12 20.77 8.10
C VAL A 25 -7.77 20.93 9.47
N VAL A 26 -9.07 21.20 9.49
CA VAL A 26 -9.85 21.33 10.73
C VAL A 26 -10.77 20.11 10.92
N PRO A 27 -11.24 19.83 12.16
CA PRO A 27 -12.17 18.72 12.39
C PRO A 27 -13.41 18.83 11.49
N GLY A 28 -13.73 17.74 10.78
CA GLY A 28 -14.84 17.67 9.83
C GLY A 28 -14.45 17.87 8.37
N ASP A 29 -13.23 18.32 8.09
CA ASP A 29 -12.71 18.39 6.73
C ASP A 29 -12.55 17.00 6.12
N VAL A 30 -12.89 16.90 4.83
CA VAL A 30 -12.59 15.72 4.01
C VAL A 30 -11.40 16.03 3.12
N VAL A 31 -10.35 15.23 3.27
CA VAL A 31 -9.11 15.32 2.48
C VAL A 31 -9.01 14.09 1.59
N GLU A 32 -8.77 14.31 0.30
CA GLU A 32 -8.44 13.24 -0.64
C GLU A 32 -6.94 13.33 -0.96
N LEU A 33 -6.20 12.25 -0.68
CA LEU A 33 -4.80 12.10 -1.04
C LEU A 33 -4.68 11.17 -2.23
N ARG A 34 -4.01 11.64 -3.28
CA ARG A 34 -3.63 10.84 -4.44
C ARG A 34 -2.13 10.62 -4.40
N ILE A 35 -1.74 9.36 -4.46
CA ILE A 35 -0.35 8.95 -4.34
C ILE A 35 -0.04 8.02 -5.51
N GLU A 36 0.79 8.48 -6.43
CA GLU A 36 1.44 7.62 -7.40
C GLU A 36 2.65 6.96 -6.74
N PHE A 37 2.75 5.64 -6.85
CA PHE A 37 3.83 4.87 -6.25
C PHE A 37 4.27 3.73 -7.16
N TYR A 38 5.50 3.29 -6.96
CA TYR A 38 6.03 2.05 -7.53
C TYR A 38 6.70 1.26 -6.43
N GLY A 39 6.72 -0.05 -6.59
CA GLY A 39 7.30 -0.98 -5.64
C GLY A 39 7.85 -2.20 -6.36
N ARG A 40 8.71 -2.94 -5.68
CA ARG A 40 9.18 -4.23 -6.15
C ARG A 40 8.24 -5.33 -5.65
N VAL A 41 8.04 -6.36 -6.46
CA VAL A 41 7.45 -7.60 -5.97
C VAL A 41 8.49 -8.30 -5.12
N LEU A 42 8.08 -8.76 -3.94
CA LEU A 42 8.96 -9.37 -2.97
C LEU A 42 9.14 -10.87 -3.22
N GLU A 43 10.19 -11.43 -2.63
CA GLU A 43 10.45 -12.88 -2.63
C GLU A 43 10.16 -13.52 -1.27
N ASP A 44 10.08 -12.69 -0.21
CA ASP A 44 9.65 -13.12 1.11
C ASP A 44 8.11 -13.17 1.13
N LYS A 45 7.52 -14.11 1.90
CA LYS A 45 6.08 -14.40 1.91
C LYS A 45 5.23 -13.32 2.62
N ARG A 46 5.46 -12.05 2.29
CA ARG A 46 4.84 -10.86 2.87
C ARG A 46 4.62 -9.81 1.79
N GLY A 47 3.79 -8.83 2.09
CA GLY A 47 3.41 -7.79 1.13
C GLY A 47 2.84 -8.44 -0.12
N LEU A 48 3.28 -7.96 -1.29
CA LEU A 48 3.06 -8.62 -2.58
C LEU A 48 4.31 -9.42 -2.96
N TYR A 49 4.16 -10.73 -3.17
CA TYR A 49 5.29 -11.61 -3.48
C TYR A 49 4.97 -12.65 -4.57
N ILE A 50 6.01 -13.21 -5.19
CA ILE A 50 5.86 -14.30 -6.16
C ILE A 50 5.86 -15.66 -5.46
N SER A 51 4.78 -16.42 -5.63
CA SER A 51 4.69 -17.82 -5.25
C SER A 51 4.84 -18.71 -6.47
N THR A 52 5.71 -19.72 -6.37
CA THR A 52 5.86 -20.74 -7.42
C THR A 52 5.23 -22.05 -6.96
N HIS A 53 4.37 -22.63 -7.79
CA HIS A 53 3.71 -23.90 -7.53
C HIS A 53 3.71 -24.78 -8.78
N VAL A 54 3.40 -26.07 -8.60
CA VAL A 54 3.23 -27.02 -9.70
C VAL A 54 1.74 -27.18 -9.94
N ASP A 55 1.30 -27.02 -11.19
CA ASP A 55 -0.09 -27.20 -11.57
C ASP A 55 -0.48 -28.69 -11.64
N ALA A 56 -1.75 -28.97 -11.95
CA ALA A 56 -2.25 -30.34 -12.05
C ALA A 56 -1.61 -31.16 -13.20
N PHE A 57 -0.91 -30.51 -14.12
CA PHE A 57 -0.25 -31.13 -15.28
C PHE A 57 1.26 -31.28 -15.08
N GLY A 58 1.79 -30.90 -13.91
CA GLY A 58 3.21 -30.98 -13.61
C GLY A 58 4.02 -29.77 -14.08
N ASN A 59 3.39 -28.71 -14.59
CA ASN A 59 4.10 -27.50 -15.01
C ASN A 59 4.38 -26.59 -13.82
N LYS A 60 5.55 -25.94 -13.84
CA LYS A 60 5.92 -24.93 -12.87
C LYS A 60 5.26 -23.59 -13.24
N THR A 61 4.41 -23.08 -12.37
CA THR A 61 3.61 -21.86 -12.57
C THR A 61 3.92 -20.85 -11.47
N GLN A 62 3.88 -19.56 -11.81
CA GLN A 62 4.07 -18.45 -10.87
C GLN A 62 2.77 -17.66 -10.69
N SER A 63 2.54 -17.19 -9.46
CA SER A 63 1.43 -16.31 -9.12
C SER A 63 1.92 -15.19 -8.21
N ALA A 64 1.39 -13.98 -8.42
CA ALA A 64 1.55 -12.89 -7.47
C ALA A 64 0.51 -13.07 -6.34
N VAL A 65 0.97 -13.08 -5.10
CA VAL A 65 0.16 -13.34 -3.91
C VAL A 65 0.39 -12.24 -2.89
N THR A 66 -0.65 -11.87 -2.15
CA THR A 66 -0.57 -10.89 -1.07
C THR A 66 -0.65 -11.54 0.30
N GLN A 67 0.23 -11.17 1.23
CA GLN A 67 0.16 -11.52 2.64
C GLN A 67 0.47 -10.27 3.49
N PHE A 68 -0.57 -9.65 4.05
CA PHE A 68 -0.43 -8.34 4.71
C PHE A 68 -0.33 -8.39 6.22
N GLU A 69 -0.81 -9.45 6.87
CA GLU A 69 -0.75 -9.52 8.33
C GLU A 69 0.70 -9.70 8.80
N ALA A 70 1.17 -8.98 9.83
CA ALA A 70 0.42 -7.98 10.61
C ALA A 70 0.54 -6.54 10.10
N THR A 71 1.63 -6.19 9.42
CA THR A 71 1.99 -4.80 9.05
C THR A 71 2.67 -4.70 7.68
N HIS A 72 2.30 -5.59 6.76
CA HIS A 72 2.91 -5.68 5.43
C HIS A 72 2.01 -5.11 4.32
N ALA A 73 0.83 -4.56 4.62
CA ALA A 73 0.03 -3.86 3.61
C ALA A 73 0.80 -2.63 3.09
N ARG A 74 1.50 -1.91 3.98
CA ARG A 74 2.36 -0.76 3.65
C ARG A 74 3.53 -1.08 2.71
N GLU A 75 3.85 -2.36 2.52
CA GLU A 75 4.89 -2.80 1.57
C GLU A 75 4.35 -2.93 0.14
N MET A 76 3.04 -3.06 -0.03
CA MET A 76 2.40 -3.12 -1.34
C MET A 76 1.84 -1.76 -1.78
N PHE A 77 1.18 -1.01 -0.89
CA PHE A 77 0.63 0.30 -1.22
C PHE A 77 0.63 1.25 -0.01
N PRO A 78 0.74 2.58 -0.20
CA PRO A 78 0.67 3.55 0.88
C PRO A 78 -0.71 3.54 1.56
N CYS A 79 -0.75 3.28 2.87
CA CYS A 79 -2.00 3.24 3.63
C CYS A 79 -1.78 3.48 5.13
N PHE A 80 -2.88 3.71 5.85
CA PHE A 80 -2.92 3.70 7.31
C PHE A 80 -2.94 2.24 7.81
N ASP A 81 -1.77 1.61 7.86
CA ASP A 81 -1.59 0.17 8.11
C ASP A 81 -1.62 -0.19 9.60
N GLU A 82 -2.74 0.14 10.24
CA GLU A 82 -3.10 -0.26 11.60
C GLU A 82 -4.58 -0.72 11.61
N PRO A 83 -4.92 -1.80 12.34
CA PRO A 83 -6.22 -2.47 12.24
C PRO A 83 -7.43 -1.61 12.64
N ASN A 84 -7.19 -0.53 13.40
CA ASN A 84 -8.23 0.39 13.84
C ASN A 84 -8.68 1.36 12.73
N PHE A 85 -7.89 1.55 11.66
CA PHE A 85 -8.24 2.41 10.52
C PHE A 85 -8.97 1.64 9.43
N LYS A 86 -10.23 1.26 9.71
CA LYS A 86 -11.08 0.57 8.73
C LYS A 86 -11.47 1.51 7.59
N ALA A 87 -11.42 0.99 6.36
CA ALA A 87 -11.82 1.70 5.15
C ALA A 87 -12.42 0.74 4.13
N THR A 88 -13.14 1.29 3.15
CA THR A 88 -13.62 0.54 1.97
C THR A 88 -12.55 0.59 0.89
N PHE A 89 -12.26 -0.56 0.28
CA PHE A 89 -11.26 -0.67 -0.80
C PHE A 89 -11.95 -1.00 -2.13
N GLN A 90 -11.79 -0.12 -3.12
CA GLN A 90 -12.12 -0.41 -4.50
C GLN A 90 -10.82 -0.72 -5.25
N VAL A 91 -10.62 -1.99 -5.59
CA VAL A 91 -9.40 -2.48 -6.26
C VAL A 91 -9.67 -2.64 -7.74
N LEU A 92 -8.82 -2.06 -8.57
CA LEU A 92 -8.83 -2.21 -10.03
C LEU A 92 -7.53 -2.87 -10.46
N TYR A 93 -7.62 -3.87 -11.35
CA TYR A 93 -6.49 -4.50 -12.01
C TYR A 93 -6.74 -4.41 -13.53
N ALA A 94 -5.67 -4.19 -14.29
CA ALA A 94 -5.69 -4.10 -15.76
C ALA A 94 -5.07 -5.37 -16.37
#